data_AF-A0A327JG65-F1
#
_entry.id   AF-A0A327JG65-F1
#
_cell.length_a   1.000
_cell.length_b   1.000
_cell.length_c   1.000
_cell.angle_alpha   90.00
_cell.angle_beta   90.00
_cell.angle_gamma   90.00
#
_symmetry.space_group_name_H-M   'P 1'
#
loop_
_entity.id
_entity.type
_entity.pdbx_description
1 polymer ?
#
loop_
_entity_poly.entity_id
_entity_poly.type
_entity_poly.pdbx_seq_one_letter_code
_entity_poly.pdbx_strand_id
1 'polypeptide(L)' 'KVRQEEWREIGLGAQILTDLGVHSIRLLASRERHYVGLAGFDIVINETEIVDG' A
#
# COMPACT_ATOMS: atom_id res chain seq x y z
N LYS A 1 -11.40 13.23 -10.07
CA LYS A 1 -10.21 12.80 -10.85
C LYS A 1 -9.14 12.25 -9.92
N VAL A 2 -8.61 13.05 -8.98
CA VAL A 2 -7.55 12.68 -8.03
C VAL A 2 -7.71 11.28 -7.41
N ARG A 3 -8.91 10.94 -6.90
CA ARG A 3 -9.11 9.64 -6.25
C ARG A 3 -8.91 8.44 -7.19
N GLN A 4 -9.31 8.52 -8.47
CA GLN A 4 -9.10 7.42 -9.42
C GLN A 4 -7.64 7.26 -9.84
N GLU A 5 -6.89 8.36 -9.90
CA GLU A 5 -5.45 8.34 -10.17
C GLU A 5 -4.71 7.69 -9.01
N GLU A 6 -5.03 8.06 -7.76
CA GLU A 6 -4.49 7.41 -6.55
C GLU A 6 -4.76 5.89 -6.54
N TRP A 7 -5.97 5.44 -6.90
CA TRP A 7 -6.28 4.02 -6.96
C TRP A 7 -5.48 3.27 -8.04
N ARG A 8 -5.19 3.92 -9.17
CA ARG A 8 -4.38 3.33 -10.23
C ARG A 8 -2.92 3.15 -9.78
N GLU A 9 -2.36 4.14 -9.10
CA GLU A 9 -1.01 4.08 -8.56
C GLU A 9 -0.89 3.02 -7.47
N ILE A 10 -1.86 2.96 -6.55
CA ILE A 10 -1.92 1.94 -5.49
C ILE A 10 -2.02 0.54 -6.11
N GLY A 11 -2.89 0.34 -7.10
CA GLY A 11 -3.06 -0.95 -7.77
C GLY A 11 -1.80 -1.42 -8.49
N LEU A 12 -1.07 -0.50 -9.14
CA LEU A 12 0.19 -0.83 -9.79
C LEU A 12 1.26 -1.22 -8.76
N GLY A 13 1.39 -0.45 -7.68
CA GLY A 13 2.34 -0.76 -6.61
C GLY A 13 2.06 -2.12 -5.97
N ALA A 14 0.79 -2.44 -5.74
CA ALA A 14 0.37 -3.73 -5.21
C ALA A 14 0.72 -4.88 -6.17
N GLN A 15 0.45 -4.74 -7.47
CA GLN A 15 0.83 -5.75 -8.47
C GLN A 15 2.33 -6.03 -8.50
N ILE A 16 3.16 -5.00 -8.41
CA ILE A 16 4.62 -5.14 -8.36
C ILE A 16 5.03 -5.94 -7.11
N LEU A 17 4.49 -5.58 -5.94
CA LEU A 17 4.79 -6.27 -4.69
C LEU A 17 4.38 -7.76 -4.74
N THR A 18 3.19 -8.06 -5.27
CA THR A 18 2.72 -9.45 -5.43
C THR A 18 3.58 -10.23 -6.43
N ASP A 19 4.00 -9.63 -7.54
CA ASP A 19 4.90 -10.27 -8.52
C ASP A 19 6.27 -10.60 -7.90
N LEU A 20 6.74 -9.78 -6.97
CA LEU A 20 7.95 -10.03 -6.17
C LEU A 20 7.72 -11.06 -5.03
N GLY A 21 6.52 -11.63 -4.88
CA GLY A 21 6.18 -12.58 -3.83
C GLY A 21 5.98 -11.96 -2.44
N VAL A 22 5.74 -10.64 -2.37
CA VAL A 22 5.49 -9.94 -1.11
C VAL A 22 4.00 -10.00 -0.76
N HIS A 23 3.70 -10.62 0.37
CA HIS A 23 2.32 -10.75 0.90
C HIS A 23 2.07 -9.91 2.16
N SER A 24 3.12 -9.32 2.73
CA SER A 24 2.96 -8.40 3.86
C SER A 24 4.06 -7.37 3.91
N ILE A 25 3.73 -6.17 4.41
CA ILE A 25 4.63 -5.03 4.48
C ILE A 25 4.53 -4.32 5.84
N ARG A 26 5.62 -3.67 6.23
CA ARG A 26 5.60 -2.59 7.23
C ARG A 26 5.53 -1.27 6.49
N LEU A 27 4.47 -0.51 6.69
CA LEU A 27 4.24 0.74 5.98
C LEU A 27 5.00 1.87 6.67
N LEU A 28 5.95 2.48 5.97
CA LEU A 28 6.58 3.72 6.41
C LEU A 28 5.76 4.90 5.88
N ALA A 29 5.23 5.74 6.77
CA ALA A 29 4.41 6.89 6.36
C ALA A 29 4.58 8.07 7.32
N SER A 30 4.38 9.31 6.84
CA SER A 30 4.39 10.50 7.70
C SER A 30 3.07 10.75 8.44
N ARG A 31 2.03 9.94 8.16
CA ARG A 31 0.71 9.99 8.81
C ARG A 31 -0.04 8.69 8.59
N GLU A 32 -0.94 8.35 9.50
CA GLU A 32 -1.84 7.22 9.32
C GLU A 32 -2.80 7.45 8.14
N ARG A 33 -2.91 6.42 7.29
CA ARG A 33 -3.89 6.32 6.21
C ARG A 33 -4.40 4.88 6.10
N HIS A 34 -5.66 4.74 5.72
CA HIS A 34 -6.23 3.42 5.41
C HIS A 34 -6.02 3.09 3.93
N TYR A 35 -5.27 2.02 3.66
CA TYR A 35 -5.00 1.52 2.31
C TYR A 35 -5.93 0.34 1.99
N VAL A 36 -7.19 0.66 1.71
CA VAL A 36 -8.25 -0.34 1.43
C VAL A 36 -8.00 -1.15 0.14
N GLY A 37 -7.12 -0.67 -0.74
CA GLY A 37 -6.83 -1.29 -2.03
C GLY A 37 -5.92 -2.51 -1.96
N LEU A 38 -5.08 -2.61 -0.93
CA LEU A 38 -4.06 -3.68 -0.82
C LEU A 38 -4.67 -5.05 -0.49
N ALA A 39 -5.82 -5.07 0.18
CA ALA A 39 -6.53 -6.31 0.49
C ALA A 39 -6.99 -7.06 -0.76
N GLY A 40 -7.20 -6.38 -1.89
CA GLY A 40 -7.54 -7.00 -3.18
C GLY A 40 -6.35 -7.67 -3.89
N PHE A 41 -5.14 -7.52 -3.37
CA PHE A 41 -3.89 -8.06 -3.93
C PHE A 41 -3.18 -9.01 -2.96
N ASP A 42 -3.88 -9.48 -1.92
CA ASP A 42 -3.34 -10.34 -0.86
C ASP A 42 -2.11 -9.74 -0.15
N ILE A 43 -2.09 -8.40 0.01
CA ILE A 43 -1.04 -7.69 0.75
C ILE A 43 -1.59 -7.19 2.08
N VAL A 44 -0.96 -7.62 3.17
CA VAL A 44 -1.29 -7.20 4.53
C VAL A 44 -0.32 -6.12 5.02
N ILE A 45 -0.85 -5.01 5.55
CA ILE A 45 -0.03 -4.07 6.32
C ILE A 45 0.02 -4.59 7.76
N ASN A 46 1.18 -5.08 8.18
CA ASN A 46 1.36 -5.63 9.54
C ASN A 46 1.52 -4.53 10.59
N GLU A 47 2.15 -3.42 10.21
CA GLU A 47 2.36 -2.27 11.06
C GLU A 47 2.59 -1.03 10.19
N THR A 48 2.16 0.12 10.69
CA THR A 48 2.50 1.43 10.13
C THR A 48 3.51 2.09 11.07
N GLU A 49 4.73 2.28 10.58
CA GLU A 49 5.75 3.03 11.29
C GLU A 49 5.68 4.49 10.83
N ILE A 50 5.38 5.39 11.78
CA ILE A 50 5.35 6.82 11.50
C ILE A 50 6.79 7.33 11.51
N VAL A 51 7.27 7.73 10.34
CA VAL A 51 8.63 8.26 10.17
C VAL A 51 8.54 9.76 9.90
N ASP A 52 9.35 10.53 10.63
CA ASP A 52 9.56 11.94 10.32
C ASP A 52 10.44 12.03 9.07
N GLY A 53 9.91 12.67 8.03
CA GLY A 53 10.58 12.88 6.74
C GLY A 53 11.41 14.15 6.69
#